data_AF-A0A2E9WSH5-F1
#
_entry.id   AF-A0A2E9WSH5-F1
#
_cell.length_a   1.000
_cell.length_b   1.000
_cell.length_c   1.000
_cell.angle_alpha   90.00
_cell.angle_beta   90.00
_cell.angle_gamma   90.00
#
_symmetry.space_group_name_H-M   'P 1'
#
loop_
_entity.id
_entity.type
_entity.pdbx_description
1 polymer ?
#
loop_
_entity_poly.entity_id
_entity_poly.type
_entity_poly.pdbx_seq_one_letter_code
_entity_poly.pdbx_strand_id
1 'polypeptide(L)'
;MALFGGQRDMALFSKINKELITDIIDTEVYYYKVIVEDTKQNLYGEGKNKVYYNPVKIPTLVDRTNAEAVFDEFGTSYTRNVNFYFLRDTLVDKNIFPELGDVIEWNDEQHIVDVTFQNQFFAGKNPTTWDGGDEHGYSVSIICETHVAKRSQLKLKDDFRVGVNKDNNDLPVGI
;
A
#
# COMPACT_ATOMS: atom_id res chain seq x y z
N MET A 1 1.30 29.50 -23.78
CA MET A 1 1.93 28.24 -23.33
C MET A 1 2.53 28.47 -21.95
N ALA A 2 2.46 27.52 -21.02
CA ALA A 2 3.14 27.65 -19.74
C ALA A 2 4.66 27.65 -19.97
N LEU A 3 5.39 28.57 -19.33
CA LEU A 3 6.85 28.68 -19.48
C LEU A 3 7.60 27.49 -18.86
N PHE A 4 6.96 26.83 -17.88
CA PHE A 4 7.45 25.66 -17.17
C PHE A 4 6.41 24.54 -17.25
N GLY A 5 6.87 23.30 -17.13
CA GLY A 5 6.00 22.12 -17.18
C GLY A 5 6.16 21.28 -18.44
N GLY A 6 7.23 21.48 -19.21
CA GLY A 6 7.64 20.55 -20.26
C GLY A 6 8.24 19.28 -19.69
N GLN A 7 8.44 18.27 -20.56
CA GLN A 7 9.01 16.97 -20.18
C GLN A 7 10.36 17.08 -19.46
N ARG A 8 11.20 18.06 -19.83
CA ARG A 8 12.52 18.25 -19.20
C ARG A 8 12.44 18.71 -17.75
N ASP A 9 11.54 19.65 -17.45
CA ASP A 9 11.33 20.15 -16.08
C ASP A 9 10.75 19.03 -15.21
N MET A 10 9.76 18.31 -15.74
CA MET A 10 9.17 17.15 -15.10
C MET A 10 10.22 16.10 -14.73
N ALA A 11 11.12 15.75 -15.66
CA ALA A 11 12.17 14.77 -15.41
C ALA A 11 13.14 15.23 -14.30
N LEU A 12 13.41 16.53 -14.18
CA LEU A 12 14.20 17.08 -13.10
C LEU A 12 13.50 16.93 -11.75
N PHE A 13 12.22 17.32 -11.65
CA PHE A 13 11.45 17.19 -10.42
C PHE A 13 11.22 15.73 -10.00
N SER A 14 10.98 14.82 -10.95
CA SER A 14 10.92 13.38 -10.70
C SER A 14 12.21 12.86 -10.07
N LYS A 15 13.38 13.19 -10.66
CA LYS A 15 14.68 12.77 -10.15
C LYS A 15 14.97 13.31 -8.75
N ILE A 16 14.75 14.60 -8.54
CA ILE A 16 14.97 15.24 -7.23
C ILE A 16 14.06 14.59 -6.17
N ASN A 17 12.79 14.36 -6.48
CA ASN A 17 11.86 13.70 -5.55
C ASN A 17 12.27 12.25 -5.27
N LYS A 18 12.76 11.53 -6.28
CA LYS A 18 13.22 10.15 -6.12
C LYS A 18 14.44 10.07 -5.20
N GLU A 19 15.44 10.92 -5.40
CA GLU A 19 16.62 11.02 -4.54
C GLU A 19 16.23 11.45 -3.12
N LEU A 20 15.34 12.45 -2.97
CA LEU A 20 14.88 12.91 -1.66
C LEU A 20 14.18 11.81 -0.86
N ILE A 21 13.25 11.08 -1.49
CA ILE A 21 12.46 10.06 -0.81
C ILE A 21 13.32 8.81 -0.53
N THR A 22 14.20 8.44 -1.45
CA THR A 22 15.00 7.19 -1.34
C THR A 22 16.28 7.39 -0.51
N ASP A 23 17.06 8.44 -0.78
CA ASP A 23 18.41 8.59 -0.21
C ASP A 23 18.45 9.48 1.04
N ILE A 24 17.50 10.43 1.19
CA ILE A 24 17.51 11.39 2.31
C ILE A 24 16.53 10.98 3.40
N ILE A 25 15.26 10.71 3.05
CA ILE A 25 14.22 10.39 4.03
C ILE A 25 14.23 8.91 4.41
N ASP A 26 14.47 8.03 3.43
CA ASP A 26 14.69 6.58 3.59
C ASP A 26 13.66 5.91 4.53
N THR A 27 12.39 6.31 4.40
CA THR A 27 11.29 5.69 5.14
C THR A 27 10.72 4.57 4.29
N GLU A 28 11.08 3.34 4.64
CA GLU A 28 10.68 2.14 3.91
C GLU A 28 9.45 1.47 4.55
N VAL A 29 8.56 0.95 3.69
CA VAL A 29 7.40 0.15 4.08
C VAL A 29 7.41 -1.18 3.34
N TYR A 30 6.81 -2.21 3.95
CA TYR A 30 6.58 -3.49 3.29
C TYR A 30 5.19 -3.50 2.66
N TYR A 31 5.14 -3.64 1.34
CA TYR A 31 3.92 -3.63 0.55
C TYR A 31 3.51 -5.06 0.18
N TYR A 32 2.32 -5.48 0.61
CA TYR A 32 1.74 -6.78 0.32
C TYR A 32 0.56 -6.62 -0.63
N LYS A 33 0.74 -7.10 -1.86
CA LYS A 33 -0.34 -7.10 -2.86
C LYS A 33 -1.25 -8.31 -2.66
N VAL A 34 -2.55 -8.10 -2.65
CA VAL A 34 -3.55 -9.17 -2.52
C VAL A 34 -3.67 -9.97 -3.82
N ILE A 35 -3.76 -11.30 -3.70
CA ILE A 35 -4.03 -12.22 -4.80
C ILE A 35 -5.52 -12.51 -4.80
N VAL A 36 -6.26 -11.84 -5.69
CA VAL A 36 -7.72 -12.00 -5.77
C VAL A 36 -8.10 -13.42 -6.19
N GLU A 37 -7.33 -14.04 -7.09
CA GLU A 37 -7.60 -15.37 -7.65
C GLU A 37 -7.45 -16.50 -6.61
N ASP A 38 -6.42 -16.42 -5.76
CA ASP A 38 -6.14 -17.44 -4.72
C ASP A 38 -6.92 -17.21 -3.42
N THR A 39 -7.54 -16.04 -3.28
CA THR A 39 -8.37 -15.72 -2.12
C THR A 39 -9.68 -16.48 -2.22
N LYS A 40 -9.83 -17.55 -1.43
CA LYS A 40 -11.05 -18.37 -1.38
C LYS A 40 -12.26 -17.53 -0.99
N GLN A 41 -13.14 -17.28 -1.96
CA GLN A 41 -14.38 -16.53 -1.77
C GLN A 41 -15.49 -17.42 -1.21
N ASN A 42 -16.36 -16.85 -0.37
CA ASN A 42 -17.62 -17.47 0.02
C ASN A 42 -18.65 -17.32 -1.12
N LEU A 43 -19.85 -17.91 -0.96
CA LEU A 43 -20.95 -17.84 -1.94
C LEU A 43 -21.40 -16.40 -2.29
N TYR A 44 -20.97 -15.40 -1.50
CA TYR A 44 -21.28 -13.98 -1.65
C TYR A 44 -20.10 -13.16 -2.20
N GLY A 45 -19.01 -13.81 -2.63
CA GLY A 45 -17.83 -13.13 -3.18
C GLY A 45 -16.86 -12.57 -2.13
N GLU A 46 -17.11 -12.77 -0.84
CA GLU A 46 -16.22 -12.30 0.23
C GLU A 46 -15.21 -13.37 0.62
N GLY A 47 -13.92 -13.06 0.47
CA GLY A 47 -12.83 -13.90 0.92
C GLY A 47 -12.54 -13.74 2.41
N LYS A 48 -12.87 -14.74 3.23
CA LYS A 48 -12.53 -14.74 4.67
C LYS A 48 -11.02 -14.78 4.93
N ASN A 49 -10.23 -15.34 4.00
CA ASN A 49 -8.78 -15.43 4.11
C ASN A 49 -8.16 -14.89 2.83
N LYS A 50 -7.68 -13.65 2.89
CA LYS A 50 -6.92 -13.02 1.79
C LYS A 50 -5.52 -13.62 1.73
N VAL A 51 -5.07 -13.97 0.53
CA VAL A 51 -3.70 -14.41 0.26
C VAL A 51 -2.94 -13.23 -0.35
N TYR A 52 -1.68 -13.06 0.05
CA TYR A 52 -0.84 -11.95 -0.41
C TYR A 52 0.41 -12.48 -1.13
N TYR A 53 0.92 -11.70 -2.08
CA TYR A 53 2.25 -11.89 -2.63
C TYR A 53 3.33 -11.59 -1.58
N ASN A 54 4.55 -12.03 -1.87
CA ASN A 54 5.71 -11.67 -1.06
C ASN A 54 5.84 -10.14 -0.96
N PRO A 55 6.20 -9.63 0.23
CA PRO A 55 6.28 -8.19 0.42
C PRO A 55 7.39 -7.59 -0.43
N VAL A 56 7.10 -6.42 -1.00
CA VAL A 56 8.10 -5.58 -1.65
C VAL A 56 8.36 -4.36 -0.78
N LYS A 57 9.63 -4.06 -0.57
CA LYS A 57 10.07 -2.89 0.18
C LYS A 57 10.00 -1.64 -0.70
N ILE A 58 9.28 -0.61 -0.28
CA ILE A 58 9.06 0.61 -1.05
C ILE A 58 9.33 1.83 -0.17
N PRO A 59 10.13 2.81 -0.63
CA PRO A 59 10.29 4.07 0.08
C PRO A 59 9.05 4.96 -0.12
N THR A 60 8.57 5.59 0.94
CA THR A 60 7.35 6.40 0.94
C THR A 60 7.42 7.52 1.98
N LEU A 61 6.65 8.58 1.78
CA LEU A 61 6.35 9.49 2.86
C LEU A 61 5.14 8.97 3.63
N VAL A 62 5.14 9.16 4.95
CA VAL A 62 4.07 8.71 5.83
C VAL A 62 3.53 9.89 6.59
N ASP A 63 2.23 10.10 6.51
CA ASP A 63 1.49 11.03 7.37
C ASP A 63 0.58 10.23 8.30
N ARG A 64 0.87 10.32 9.59
CA ARG A 64 0.22 9.53 10.63
C ARG A 64 -0.69 10.44 11.44
N THR A 65 -1.99 10.17 11.43
CA THR A 65 -2.93 10.92 12.25
C THR A 65 -2.97 10.40 13.70
N ASN A 66 -3.60 11.17 14.58
CA ASN A 66 -3.82 10.76 15.96
C ASN A 66 -4.72 9.52 16.03
N ALA A 67 -4.43 8.64 16.98
CA ALA A 67 -5.28 7.49 17.23
C ALA A 67 -6.57 7.93 17.93
N GLU A 68 -7.70 7.40 17.48
CA GLU A 68 -9.00 7.57 18.12
C GLU A 68 -9.32 6.32 18.92
N ALA A 69 -9.55 6.47 20.22
CA ALA A 69 -9.99 5.39 21.09
C ALA A 69 -11.50 5.18 20.91
N VAL A 70 -11.88 3.97 20.50
CA VAL A 70 -13.26 3.54 20.39
C VAL A 70 -13.58 2.66 21.60
N PHE A 71 -14.52 3.12 22.42
CA PHE A 71 -15.02 2.39 23.58
C PHE A 71 -16.27 1.62 23.18
N ASP A 72 -16.23 0.29 23.27
CA ASP A 72 -17.37 -0.59 23.02
C ASP A 72 -17.62 -1.48 24.25
N GLU A 73 -18.80 -2.10 24.31
CA GLU A 73 -19.24 -2.97 25.42
C GLU A 73 -18.29 -4.17 25.62
N PHE A 74 -17.52 -4.53 24.59
CA PHE A 74 -16.53 -5.62 24.61
C PHE A 74 -15.08 -5.17 24.93
N GLY A 75 -14.83 -3.87 25.12
CA GLY A 75 -13.53 -3.34 25.51
C GLY A 75 -13.09 -2.09 24.75
N THR A 76 -11.85 -1.68 24.97
CA THR A 76 -11.23 -0.55 24.29
C THR A 76 -10.52 -1.01 23.02
N SER A 77 -10.79 -0.34 21.91
CA SER A 77 -10.03 -0.46 20.68
C SER A 77 -9.54 0.90 20.24
N TYR A 78 -8.56 0.96 19.35
CA TYR A 78 -8.20 2.19 18.69
C TYR A 78 -8.25 2.00 17.19
N THR A 79 -8.68 3.03 16.49
CA THR A 79 -8.55 3.16 15.04
C THR A 79 -7.60 4.30 14.75
N ARG A 80 -6.89 4.22 13.64
CA ARG A 80 -5.97 5.26 13.19
C ARG A 80 -5.89 5.22 11.68
N ASN A 81 -5.98 6.41 11.09
CA ASN A 81 -5.81 6.56 9.66
C ASN A 81 -4.35 6.96 9.37
N VAL A 82 -3.77 6.37 8.34
CA VAL A 82 -2.41 6.66 7.91
C VAL A 82 -2.41 6.86 6.40
N ASN A 83 -1.80 7.95 5.96
CA ASN A 83 -1.70 8.27 4.54
C ASN A 83 -0.27 7.98 4.08
N PHE A 84 -0.14 7.12 3.08
CA PHE A 84 1.13 6.78 2.46
C PHE A 84 1.23 7.47 1.10
N TYR A 85 2.31 8.23 0.89
CA TYR A 85 2.56 8.95 -0.37
C TYR A 85 3.71 8.29 -1.12
N PHE A 86 3.36 7.56 -2.18
CA PHE A 86 4.31 6.91 -3.05
C PHE A 86 4.61 7.78 -4.26
N LEU A 87 5.88 7.78 -4.69
CA LEU A 87 6.26 8.33 -5.98
C LEU A 87 5.81 7.36 -7.09
N ARG A 88 5.10 7.88 -8.11
CA ARG A 88 4.59 7.05 -9.21
C ARG A 88 5.70 6.29 -9.93
N ASP A 89 6.80 6.97 -10.22
CA ASP A 89 7.95 6.37 -10.91
C ASP A 89 8.54 5.19 -10.12
N THR A 90 8.63 5.29 -8.79
CA THR A 90 9.13 4.19 -7.94
C THR A 90 8.20 2.97 -7.97
N LEU A 91 6.89 3.18 -8.06
CA LEU A 91 5.92 2.10 -8.18
C LEU A 91 5.98 1.43 -9.56
N VAL A 92 6.16 2.20 -10.62
CA VAL A 92 6.37 1.68 -11.99
C VAL A 92 7.65 0.84 -12.06
N ASP A 93 8.75 1.33 -11.49
CA ASP A 93 10.03 0.60 -11.47
C ASP A 93 9.93 -0.74 -10.74
N LYS A 94 9.10 -0.81 -9.69
CA LYS A 94 8.84 -2.03 -8.91
C LYS A 94 7.68 -2.87 -9.46
N ASN A 95 7.02 -2.41 -10.52
CA ASN A 95 5.83 -3.04 -11.14
C ASN A 95 4.69 -3.29 -10.14
N ILE A 96 4.42 -2.31 -9.28
CA ILE A 96 3.36 -2.39 -8.25
C ILE A 96 2.27 -1.39 -8.59
N PHE A 97 1.05 -1.90 -8.66
CA PHE A 97 -0.17 -1.10 -8.83
C PHE A 97 -0.98 -1.21 -7.55
N PRO A 98 -1.06 -0.12 -6.76
CA PRO A 98 -1.83 -0.13 -5.53
C PRO A 98 -3.32 -0.32 -5.79
N GLU A 99 -3.92 -1.28 -5.09
CA GLU A 99 -5.34 -1.59 -5.18
C GLU A 99 -6.00 -1.59 -3.80
N LEU A 100 -7.32 -1.50 -3.83
CA LEU A 100 -8.16 -1.52 -2.64
C LEU A 100 -8.02 -2.87 -1.93
N GLY A 101 -7.72 -2.84 -0.64
CA GLY A 101 -7.54 -4.03 0.18
C GLY A 101 -6.15 -4.65 0.16
N ASP A 102 -5.17 -4.02 -0.51
CA ASP A 102 -3.75 -4.29 -0.31
C ASP A 102 -3.33 -3.92 1.12
N VAL A 103 -2.22 -4.51 1.60
CA VAL A 103 -1.73 -4.32 2.98
C VAL A 103 -0.35 -3.67 2.95
N ILE A 104 -0.16 -2.66 3.79
CA ILE A 104 1.11 -1.98 4.01
C ILE A 104 1.51 -2.22 5.47
N GLU A 105 2.71 -2.74 5.69
CA GLU A 105 3.28 -2.88 7.03
C GLU A 105 4.34 -1.82 7.27
N TRP A 106 4.15 -1.06 8.34
CA TRP A 106 5.03 0.03 8.76
C TRP A 106 4.97 0.19 10.27
N ASN A 107 6.12 0.38 10.91
CA ASN A 107 6.22 0.62 12.35
C ASN A 107 5.45 -0.43 13.21
N ASP A 108 5.62 -1.71 12.88
CA ASP A 108 4.93 -2.86 13.51
C ASP A 108 3.40 -2.86 13.43
N GLU A 109 2.81 -1.95 12.67
CA GLU A 109 1.38 -1.86 12.41
C GLU A 109 1.09 -2.31 10.97
N GLN A 110 -0.09 -2.94 10.80
CA GLN A 110 -0.61 -3.31 9.49
C GLN A 110 -1.68 -2.31 9.10
N HIS A 111 -1.59 -1.84 7.87
CA HIS A 111 -2.46 -0.82 7.32
C HIS A 111 -3.13 -1.37 6.06
N ILE A 112 -4.46 -1.36 6.02
CA ILE A 112 -5.22 -1.80 4.85
C ILE A 112 -5.52 -0.59 3.97
N VAL A 113 -5.29 -0.70 2.67
CA VAL A 113 -5.61 0.35 1.69
C VAL A 113 -7.12 0.43 1.48
N ASP A 114 -7.69 1.57 1.85
CA ASP A 114 -9.13 1.85 1.71
C ASP A 114 -9.43 2.65 0.46
N VAL A 115 -8.57 3.58 0.09
CA VAL A 115 -8.73 4.45 -1.08
C VAL A 115 -7.36 4.81 -1.66
N THR A 116 -7.29 4.89 -2.99
CA THR A 116 -6.11 5.35 -3.73
C THR A 116 -6.43 6.62 -4.51
N PHE A 117 -5.61 7.67 -4.37
CA PHE A 117 -5.72 8.92 -5.12
C PHE A 117 -4.52 9.11 -6.05
N GLN A 118 -4.76 9.58 -7.28
CA GLN A 118 -3.72 9.84 -8.29
C GLN A 118 -3.72 11.29 -8.83
N ASN A 119 -4.40 12.20 -8.11
CA ASN A 119 -4.77 13.52 -8.63
C ASN A 119 -3.66 14.59 -8.48
N GLN A 120 -2.46 14.20 -8.09
CA GLN A 120 -1.34 15.11 -7.92
C GLN A 120 -0.63 15.33 -9.26
N PHE A 121 -1.10 16.34 -10.01
CA PHE A 121 -0.59 16.65 -11.32
C PHE A 121 0.45 17.77 -11.28
N PHE A 122 1.63 17.50 -11.84
CA PHE A 122 2.63 18.51 -12.10
C PHE A 122 2.09 19.54 -13.10
N ALA A 123 2.22 20.82 -12.75
CA ALA A 123 1.65 21.95 -13.50
C ALA A 123 0.12 21.89 -13.70
N GLY A 124 -0.60 21.06 -12.93
CA GLY A 124 -2.07 20.94 -13.01
C GLY A 124 -2.58 20.30 -14.31
N LYS A 125 -1.71 19.65 -15.08
CA LYS A 125 -2.06 19.05 -16.37
C LYS A 125 -2.06 17.53 -16.27
N ASN A 126 -3.18 16.93 -16.64
CA ASN A 126 -3.28 15.48 -16.80
C ASN A 126 -2.93 15.13 -18.26
N PRO A 127 -1.89 14.31 -18.52
CA PRO A 127 -1.47 13.96 -19.88
C PRO A 127 -2.53 13.20 -20.67
N THR A 128 -3.51 12.56 -20.02
CA THR A 128 -4.55 11.77 -20.70
C THR A 128 -5.79 12.57 -21.09
N THR A 129 -6.06 13.71 -20.44
CA THR A 129 -7.29 14.49 -20.64
C THR A 129 -7.03 15.92 -21.12
N TRP A 130 -5.76 16.35 -21.19
CA TRP A 130 -5.40 17.69 -21.59
C TRP A 130 -5.34 17.82 -23.13
N ASP A 131 -6.14 18.74 -23.68
CA ASP A 131 -6.30 18.98 -25.13
C ASP A 131 -5.12 19.74 -25.79
N GLY A 132 -4.15 20.17 -25.00
CA GLY A 132 -2.99 20.93 -25.50
C GLY A 132 -1.74 20.10 -25.84
N GLY A 133 -1.91 18.79 -26.10
CA GLY A 133 -0.86 17.87 -26.59
C GLY A 133 -0.16 17.02 -25.52
N ASP A 134 0.69 16.08 -25.98
CA ASP A 134 1.37 15.05 -25.17
C ASP A 134 2.67 15.51 -24.50
N GLU A 135 3.10 16.75 -24.76
CA GLU A 135 4.38 17.28 -24.27
C GLU A 135 4.31 17.80 -22.82
N HIS A 136 3.11 17.81 -22.22
CA HIS A 136 2.86 18.41 -20.92
C HIS A 136 1.90 17.59 -20.06
N GLY A 137 2.30 17.34 -18.81
CA GLY A 137 1.46 16.70 -17.80
C GLY A 137 2.12 15.46 -17.20
N TYR A 138 2.03 15.33 -15.87
CA TYR A 138 2.63 14.23 -15.13
C TYR A 138 1.91 14.02 -13.81
N SER A 139 1.53 12.78 -13.52
CA SER A 139 1.03 12.39 -12.20
C SER A 139 2.23 12.04 -11.33
N VAL A 140 2.49 12.87 -10.31
CA VAL A 140 3.71 12.80 -9.50
C VAL A 140 3.62 11.66 -8.49
N SER A 141 2.48 11.56 -7.80
CA SER A 141 2.34 10.67 -6.65
C SER A 141 1.03 9.90 -6.66
N ILE A 142 1.08 8.77 -5.98
CA ILE A 142 -0.08 7.96 -5.63
C ILE A 142 -0.20 8.00 -4.11
N ILE A 143 -1.36 8.43 -3.62
CA ILE A 143 -1.67 8.52 -2.20
C ILE A 143 -2.56 7.33 -1.86
N CYS A 144 -2.15 6.55 -0.87
CA CYS A 144 -2.97 5.48 -0.31
C CYS A 144 -3.44 5.91 1.07
N GLU A 145 -4.75 6.12 1.21
CA GLU A 145 -5.38 6.28 2.52
C GLU A 145 -5.65 4.90 3.10
N THR A 146 -5.20 4.70 4.33
CA THR A 146 -5.28 3.41 5.01
C THR A 146 -5.80 3.56 6.43
N HIS A 147 -6.37 2.47 6.95
CA HIS A 147 -6.64 2.33 8.37
C HIS A 147 -5.77 1.22 8.98
N VAL A 148 -5.46 1.36 10.28
CA VAL A 148 -4.80 0.31 11.04
C VAL A 148 -5.73 -0.88 11.22
N ALA A 149 -5.25 -2.06 10.80
CA ALA A 149 -5.89 -3.34 11.05
C ALA A 149 -5.16 -4.09 12.16
N LYS A 150 -5.90 -4.92 12.90
CA LYS A 150 -5.29 -5.79 13.92
C LYS A 150 -4.47 -6.88 13.25
N ARG A 151 -3.25 -7.13 13.76
CA ARG A 151 -2.40 -8.25 13.31
C ARG A 151 -3.11 -9.61 13.29
N SER A 152 -4.12 -9.81 14.14
CA SER A 152 -4.90 -11.06 14.18
C SER A 152 -5.90 -11.23 13.03
N GLN A 153 -6.29 -10.13 12.35
CA GLN A 153 -7.23 -10.19 11.23
C GLN A 153 -6.57 -10.59 9.91
N LEU A 154 -5.27 -10.30 9.76
CA LEU A 154 -4.54 -10.55 8.53
C LEU A 154 -3.56 -11.71 8.75
N LYS A 155 -3.86 -12.84 8.10
CA LYS A 155 -2.92 -13.97 8.04
C LYS A 155 -1.84 -13.67 7.00
N LEU A 156 -0.87 -12.82 7.35
CA LEU A 156 0.38 -12.73 6.60
C LEU A 156 1.09 -14.09 6.75
N LYS A 157 1.36 -14.73 5.63
CA LYS A 157 2.00 -16.05 5.60
C LYS A 157 3.50 -15.86 5.82
N ASP A 158 3.90 -15.75 7.08
CA ASP A 158 5.33 -15.80 7.45
C ASP A 158 5.80 -17.26 7.41
N ASP A 159 5.79 -17.86 6.22
CA ASP A 159 6.26 -19.23 6.00
C ASP A 159 7.78 -19.23 5.78
N PHE A 160 8.53 -18.91 6.82
CA PHE A 160 9.84 -19.54 7.03
C PHE A 160 9.73 -20.56 8.17
N ARG A 161 8.90 -21.59 7.97
CA ARG A 161 9.02 -22.83 8.75
C ARG A 161 10.15 -23.68 8.16
N VAL A 162 11.39 -23.38 8.55
CA VAL A 162 12.45 -24.41 8.52
C VAL A 162 12.18 -25.40 9.66
N GLY A 163 11.38 -26.41 9.35
CA GLY A 163 11.05 -27.46 10.31
C GLY A 163 9.70 -28.09 9.98
N VAL A 164 9.73 -29.14 9.15
CA VAL A 164 8.61 -30.07 9.06
C VAL A 164 8.55 -30.81 10.39
N ASN A 165 7.80 -30.30 11.37
CA ASN A 165 7.46 -31.09 12.55
C ASN A 165 6.42 -32.12 12.12
N LYS A 166 6.90 -33.33 11.87
CA LYS A 166 6.09 -34.49 11.49
C LYS A 166 5.66 -35.26 12.72
N ASP A 167 5.09 -34.57 13.71
CA ASP A 167 4.47 -35.22 14.87
C ASP A 167 2.96 -34.97 14.80
N ASN A 168 2.30 -35.79 14.00
CA ASN A 168 0.85 -35.98 14.09
C ASN A 168 0.56 -36.67 15.44
N ASN A 169 0.21 -35.87 16.44
CA ASN A 169 -0.41 -36.38 17.66
C ASN A 169 -1.79 -35.73 17.87
N ASP A 170 -2.59 -35.73 16.81
CA ASP A 170 -4.05 -35.62 16.98
C ASP A 170 -4.55 -36.97 17.50
N LEU A 171 -4.84 -36.99 18.80
CA LEU A 171 -5.55 -38.08 19.45
C LEU A 171 -6.93 -38.22 18.79
N PRO A 172 -7.41 -39.45 18.53
CA PRO A 172 -8.76 -39.66 18.00
C PRO A 172 -9.78 -39.10 18.99
N VAL A 173 -10.57 -38.13 18.51
CA VAL A 173 -11.69 -37.58 19.27
C VAL A 173 -12.86 -38.55 19.14
N GLY A 174 -13.07 -39.36 20.18
CA GLY A 174 -14.32 -40.10 20.40
C GLY A 174 -14.27 -41.58 20.04
N ILE A 175 -14.88 -42.37 20.94
CA ILE A 175 -15.15 -43.83 20.93
C ILE A 175 -15.50 -44.41 19.56
#